data_AF-A0A0F9GB47-F1
#
_entry.id   AF-A0A0F9GB47-F1
#
_cell.length_a   1.000
_cell.length_b   1.000
_cell.length_c   1.000
_cell.angle_alpha   90.00
_cell.angle_beta   90.00
_cell.angle_gamma   90.00
#
_symmetry.space_group_name_H-M   'P 1'
#
loop_
_entity.id
_entity.type
_entity.pdbx_description
1 polymer ?
#
loop_
_entity_poly.entity_id
_entity_poly.type
_entity_poly.pdbx_seq_one_letter_code
_entity_poly.pdbx_strand_id
1 'polypeptide(L)'
;MKGLGSTPSFALLRVFDDWQQRFTEFHALNPHPAFTLIDEVSPPFDPDRQPGIAPLRMTLDDLDAIIAYVATMEPADLGAPMVAN
;
A
#
# COMPACT_ATOMS: atom_id res chain seq x y z
N MET A 1 -12.54 16.15 7.54
CA MET A 1 -11.46 15.39 6.87
C MET A 1 -11.28 14.08 7.60
N LYS A 2 -11.59 12.94 6.97
CA LYS A 2 -11.20 11.63 7.49
C LYS A 2 -9.77 11.39 6.98
N GLY A 3 -8.78 11.41 7.87
CA GLY A 3 -7.36 11.23 7.51
C GLY A 3 -7.02 9.77 7.19
N LEU A 4 -5.73 9.48 7.01
CA LEU A 4 -5.20 8.12 6.77
C LEU A 4 -5.58 7.11 7.87
N GLY A 5 -5.84 7.56 9.10
CA GLY A 5 -6.36 6.71 10.18
C GLY A 5 -7.79 6.19 9.94
N SER A 6 -8.50 6.67 8.91
CA SER A 6 -9.81 6.15 8.50
C SER A 6 -9.74 5.08 7.42
N THR A 7 -8.53 4.77 6.94
CA THR A 7 -8.26 3.74 5.92
C THR A 7 -8.16 2.38 6.62
N PRO A 8 -9.26 1.62 6.74
CA PRO A 8 -9.32 0.45 7.63
C PRO A 8 -8.39 -0.67 7.16
N SER A 9 -8.02 -0.65 5.88
CA SER A 9 -7.10 -1.58 5.25
C SER A 9 -5.67 -1.51 5.80
N PHE A 10 -5.19 -0.37 6.35
CA PHE A 10 -3.83 -0.31 6.90
C PHE A 10 -3.72 -1.09 8.22
N ALA A 11 -4.66 -0.86 9.13
CA ALA A 11 -4.73 -1.61 10.38
C ALA A 11 -5.01 -3.11 10.12
N LEU A 12 -5.84 -3.44 9.12
CA LEU A 12 -6.05 -4.82 8.70
C LEU A 12 -4.77 -5.48 8.18
N LEU A 13 -4.01 -4.81 7.31
CA LEU A 13 -2.76 -5.34 6.78
C LEU A 13 -1.71 -5.55 7.87
N ARG A 14 -1.74 -4.76 8.96
CA ARG A 14 -0.85 -4.93 10.13
C ARG A 14 -1.06 -6.24 10.89
N VAL A 15 -2.13 -6.98 10.64
CA VAL A 15 -2.38 -8.29 11.26
C VAL A 15 -1.46 -9.38 10.68
N PHE A 16 -0.97 -9.23 9.45
CA PHE A 16 -0.10 -10.23 8.82
C PHE A 16 1.35 -10.12 9.29
N ASP A 17 2.02 -11.25 9.49
CA ASP A 17 3.45 -11.29 9.88
C ASP A 17 4.36 -10.63 8.83
N ASP A 18 3.99 -10.73 7.55
CA ASP A 18 4.71 -10.19 6.39
C ASP A 18 4.23 -8.79 5.97
N TRP A 19 3.49 -8.07 6.83
CA TRP A 19 2.90 -6.77 6.50
C TRP A 19 3.92 -5.78 5.92
N GLN A 20 5.14 -5.76 6.46
CA GLN A 20 6.18 -4.82 6.03
C GLN A 20 6.57 -5.08 4.58
N GLN A 21 6.78 -6.35 4.21
CA GLN A 21 7.05 -6.74 2.83
C GLN A 21 5.90 -6.31 1.91
N ARG A 22 4.65 -6.55 2.32
CA ARG A 22 3.47 -6.16 1.52
C ARG A 22 3.44 -4.66 1.25
N PHE A 23 3.76 -3.82 2.23
CA PHE A 23 3.82 -2.37 2.06
C PHE A 23 5.05 -1.91 1.28
N THR A 24 6.16 -2.63 1.29
CA THR A 24 7.32 -2.31 0.45
C THR A 24 7.08 -2.67 -1.00
N GLU A 25 6.46 -3.81 -1.29
CA GLU A 25 6.36 -4.37 -2.64
C GLU A 25 5.05 -4.02 -3.38
N PHE A 26 4.05 -3.44 -2.70
CA PHE A 26 2.71 -3.25 -3.29
C PHE A 26 2.74 -2.55 -4.65
N HIS A 27 3.61 -1.55 -4.81
CA HIS A 27 3.70 -0.73 -6.02
C HIS A 27 4.10 -1.55 -7.25
N ALA A 28 4.76 -2.70 -7.06
CA ALA A 28 5.19 -3.61 -8.11
C ALA A 28 4.18 -4.74 -8.37
N LEU A 29 3.20 -4.92 -7.49
CA LEU A 29 2.22 -6.00 -7.56
C LEU A 29 0.85 -5.52 -8.03
N ASN A 30 0.24 -6.27 -8.95
CA ASN A 30 -1.07 -5.93 -9.49
C ASN A 30 -2.13 -5.77 -8.37
N PRO A 31 -3.01 -4.75 -8.47
CA PRO A 31 -3.22 -3.88 -9.63
C PRO A 31 -2.37 -2.59 -9.64
N HIS A 32 -1.51 -2.35 -8.66
CA HIS A 32 -0.92 -1.04 -8.39
C HIS A 32 0.01 -0.47 -9.50
N PRO A 33 0.83 -1.27 -10.21
CA PRO A 33 1.65 -0.76 -11.31
C PRO A 33 0.86 -0.08 -12.43
N ALA A 34 -0.46 -0.31 -12.53
CA ALA A 34 -1.28 0.31 -13.56
C ALA A 34 -1.53 1.82 -13.32
N PHE A 35 -1.27 2.33 -12.11
CA PHE A 35 -1.50 3.74 -11.77
C PHE A 35 -0.57 4.30 -10.69
N THR A 36 0.42 3.53 -10.21
CA THR A 36 1.39 3.95 -9.20
C THR A 36 2.77 4.08 -9.83
N LEU A 37 3.45 5.19 -9.58
CA LEU A 37 4.84 5.43 -9.96
C LEU A 37 5.63 5.84 -8.72
N ILE A 38 6.75 5.15 -8.50
CA ILE A 38 7.80 5.59 -7.59
C ILE A 38 8.92 6.21 -8.42
N ASP A 39 9.26 7.45 -8.10
CA ASP A 39 10.32 8.19 -8.79
C ASP A 39 11.64 7.39 -8.76
N GLU A 40 12.33 7.36 -9.90
CA GLU A 40 13.59 6.62 -10.13
C GLU A 40 13.51 5.08 -10.05
N VAL A 41 12.37 4.52 -9.62
CA VAL A 41 12.18 3.07 -9.43
C VAL A 41 11.23 2.48 -10.47
N SER A 42 10.08 3.10 -10.70
CA SER A 42 9.07 2.58 -11.61
C SER A 42 9.39 2.92 -13.05
N PRO A 43 9.23 1.97 -14.00
CA PRO A 43 9.27 2.31 -15.42
C PRO A 43 8.12 3.26 -15.77
N PRO A 44 8.24 4.04 -16.87
CA PRO A 44 7.11 4.82 -17.36
C PRO A 44 5.95 3.90 -17.74
N PHE A 45 4.72 4.43 -17.71
CA PHE A 45 3.56 3.70 -18.22
C PHE A 45 3.75 3.33 -19.70
N ASP A 46 3.26 2.15 -20.05
CA ASP A 46 3.17 1.73 -21.45
C ASP A 46 2.32 2.76 -22.23
N PRO A 47 2.86 3.37 -23.31
CA PRO A 47 2.13 4.37 -24.09
C PRO A 47 0.80 3.85 -24.66
N ASP A 48 0.68 2.53 -24.90
CA ASP A 48 -0.53 1.88 -25.42
C ASP A 48 -1.50 1.49 -24.29
N ARG A 49 -1.09 1.61 -23.02
CA ARG A 49 -1.91 1.29 -21.85
C ARG A 49 -1.81 2.40 -20.81
N GLN A 50 -2.44 3.53 -21.14
CA GLN A 50 -2.54 4.66 -20.22
C GLN A 50 -3.38 4.32 -18.98
N PRO A 51 -3.03 4.87 -17.81
CA PRO A 51 -3.82 4.71 -16.59
C PRO A 51 -5.25 5.23 -16.77
N GLY A 52 -6.24 4.46 -16.30
CA GLY A 52 -7.64 4.88 -16.33
C GLY A 52 -8.02 5.96 -15.32
N ILE A 53 -7.10 6.34 -14.43
CA ILE A 53 -7.25 7.35 -13.37
C ILE A 53 -5.98 8.21 -13.26
N ALA A 54 -6.06 9.33 -12.53
CA ALA A 54 -4.88 10.14 -12.22
C ALA A 54 -3.82 9.30 -11.48
N PRO A 55 -2.57 9.21 -11.99
CA PRO A 55 -1.54 8.41 -11.35
C PRO A 55 -1.14 8.92 -9.97
N LEU A 56 -0.93 7.99 -9.05
CA LEU A 56 -0.23 8.25 -7.79
C LEU A 56 1.27 8.31 -8.09
N ARG A 57 1.90 9.44 -7.80
CA ARG A 57 3.35 9.64 -7.90
C ARG A 57 3.91 9.90 -6.51
N MET A 58 5.00 9.23 -6.16
CA MET A 58 5.67 9.38 -4.88
C MET A 58 7.17 9.10 -5.01
N THR A 59 7.94 9.53 -4.04
CA THR A 59 9.36 9.17 -3.90
C THR A 59 9.54 7.92 -3.03
N LEU A 60 10.77 7.39 -2.97
CA LEU A 60 11.10 6.36 -1.98
C LEU A 60 10.99 6.89 -0.55
N ASP A 61 11.33 8.16 -0.31
CA ASP A 61 11.19 8.78 1.01
C ASP A 61 9.72 8.85 1.47
N ASP A 62 8.80 9.11 0.53
CA ASP A 62 7.36 9.07 0.81
C ASP A 62 6.90 7.65 1.17
N LEU A 63 7.39 6.64 0.46
CA LEU A 63 7.11 5.24 0.76
C LEU A 63 7.62 4.86 2.16
N ASP A 64 8.85 5.24 2.49
CA ASP A 64 9.44 5.01 3.81
C ASP A 64 8.65 5.72 4.91
N ALA A 65 8.20 6.94 4.67
CA ALA A 65 7.34 7.67 5.60
C ALA A 65 5.98 6.98 5.81
N ILE A 66 5.37 6.43 4.75
CA ILE A 66 4.14 5.62 4.86
C ILE A 66 4.39 4.36 5.70
N ILE A 67 5.47 3.62 5.42
CA ILE A 67 5.82 2.41 6.17
C ILE A 67 6.07 2.74 7.64
N ALA A 68 6.81 3.81 7.92
CA ALA A 68 7.08 4.28 9.28
C ALA A 68 5.79 4.66 10.01
N TYR A 69 4.86 5.36 9.34
CA TYR A 69 3.55 5.67 9.89
C TYR A 69 2.76 4.39 10.20
N VAL A 70 2.68 3.44 9.26
CA VAL A 70 1.96 2.18 9.42
C VAL A 70 2.55 1.32 10.54
N ALA A 71 3.87 1.37 10.75
CA ALA A 71 4.54 0.68 11.85
C ALA A 71 4.05 1.14 13.25
N THR A 72 3.60 2.40 13.36
CA THR A 72 3.04 2.96 14.61
C THR A 72 1.56 2.61 14.83
N MET A 73 0.88 2.04 13.83
CA MET A 73 -0.54 1.71 13.93
C MET A 73 -0.75 0.40 14.69
N GLU A 74 -1.77 0.38 15.56
CA GLU A 74 -2.27 -0.85 16.14
C GLU A 74 -2.90 -1.73 15.04
N PRO A 75 -2.59 -3.05 15.02
CA PRO A 75 -3.30 -3.98 14.15
C PRO A 75 -4.80 -3.98 14.44
N ALA A 76 -5.61 -4.17 13.40
CA ALA A 76 -7.06 -4.26 13.58
C ALA A 76 -7.43 -5.45 14.47
N ASP A 77 -8.33 -5.23 15.42
CA ASP A 77 -8.98 -6.32 16.15
C ASP A 77 -9.99 -7.02 15.22
N LEU A 78 -9.65 -8.25 14.82
CA LEU A 78 -10.51 -9.07 13.95
C LEU A 78 -11.53 -9.90 14.75
N GLY A 79 -11.54 -9.79 16.09
CA GLY A 79 -12.35 -10.60 16.97
C GLY A 79 -11.80 -12.02 17.12
N ALA A 80 -12.67 -13.02 17.09
CA ALA A 80 -12.27 -14.41 17.25
C ALA A 80 -11.32 -14.87 16.11
N PRO A 81 -10.41 -15.83 16.36
CA PRO A 81 -9.51 -16.36 15.32
C PRO A 81 -10.29 -16.80 14.08
N MET A 82 -9.75 -16.48 12.90
CA MET A 82 -10.28 -16.96 11.63
C MET A 82 -10.20 -18.50 11.61
N VAL A 83 -11.34 -19.16 11.73
CA VAL A 83 -11.42 -20.62 11.59
C VAL A 83 -11.39 -20.94 10.10
N ALA A 84 -10.33 -21.62 9.65
CA ALA A 84 -10.32 -22.20 8.31
C ALA A 84 -11.38 -23.31 8.28
N ASN A 85 -12.38 -23.16 7.40
CA ASN A 85 -13.27 -24.27 7.03
C ASN A 85 -12.55 -25.24 6.11
#